data_AF-A0A127QTF8-F1
#
_entry.id   AF-A0A127QTF8-F1
#
_cell.length_a   1.000
_cell.length_b   1.000
_cell.length_c   1.000
_cell.angle_alpha   90.00
_cell.angle_beta   90.00
_cell.angle_gamma   90.00
#
_symmetry.space_group_name_H-M   'P 1'
#
loop_
_entity.id
_entity.type
_entity.pdbx_description
1 polymer ?
#
loop_
_entity_poly.entity_id
_entity_poly.type
_entity_poly.pdbx_seq_one_letter_code
_entity_poly.pdbx_strand_id
1 'polypeptide(L)'
;MKTALVGDKSIPEFDKDIMTNLLITTVEEKLVRQEQMLIAVLNAKQEIYRVIGAADRKQFTNAVEELEDLELSNELKEIDRVKNGYDAIFGLSS
;
A
#
# COMPACT_ATOMS: atom_id res chain seq x y z
N MET A 1 5.31 -2.56 -10.60
CA MET A 1 4.06 -2.26 -9.88
C MET A 1 3.68 -0.80 -10.08
N LYS A 2 2.45 -0.41 -9.77
CA LYS A 2 1.98 0.99 -9.86
C LYS A 2 1.68 1.53 -8.46
N THR A 3 1.85 2.82 -8.25
CA THR A 3 1.47 3.46 -6.98
C THR A 3 0.87 4.84 -7.21
N ALA A 4 0.09 5.32 -6.24
CA ALA A 4 -0.40 6.69 -6.21
C ALA A 4 -0.53 7.15 -4.76
N LEU A 5 -0.34 8.45 -4.56
CA LEU A 5 -0.80 9.14 -3.35
C LEU A 5 -2.31 9.36 -3.44
N VAL A 6 -2.98 9.34 -2.29
CA VAL A 6 -4.43 9.53 -2.16
C VAL A 6 -4.70 10.94 -1.65
N GLY A 7 -5.23 11.80 -2.51
CA GLY A 7 -5.59 13.18 -2.17
C GLY A 7 -4.45 13.97 -1.50
N ASP A 8 -4.82 14.85 -0.57
CA ASP A 8 -3.88 15.73 0.15
C ASP A 8 -3.48 15.17 1.53
N LYS A 9 -3.36 13.84 1.64
CA LYS A 9 -3.04 13.17 2.90
C LYS A 9 -1.58 13.39 3.30
N SER A 10 -1.32 13.43 4.61
CA SER A 10 0.05 13.56 5.13
C SER A 10 0.88 12.34 4.74
N ILE A 11 2.04 12.59 4.13
CA ILE A 11 3.00 11.57 3.69
C ILE A 11 3.98 11.29 4.84
N PRO A 12 4.09 10.04 5.32
CA PRO A 12 5.06 9.66 6.36
C PRO A 12 6.52 9.71 5.88
N GLU A 13 7.47 9.84 6.80
CA GLU A 13 8.90 9.88 6.45
C GLU A 13 9.41 8.57 5.83
N PHE A 14 8.84 7.42 6.22
CA PHE A 14 9.19 6.10 5.67
C PHE A 14 8.73 5.91 4.21
N ASP A 15 7.92 6.82 3.67
CA ASP A 15 7.46 6.74 2.27
C ASP A 15 8.62 6.75 1.27
N LYS A 16 9.71 7.46 1.60
CA LYS A 16 10.92 7.48 0.77
C LYS A 16 11.51 6.08 0.61
N ASP A 17 11.41 5.24 1.64
CA ASP A 17 11.98 3.90 1.68
C ASP A 17 11.09 2.95 0.88
N ILE A 18 9.76 3.10 0.99
CA ILE A 18 8.79 2.42 0.10
C ILE A 18 9.09 2.73 -1.37
N MET A 19 9.30 4.01 -1.71
CA MET A 19 9.57 4.45 -3.08
C MET A 19 10.95 4.04 -3.59
N THR A 20 11.90 3.72 -2.70
CA THR A 20 13.25 3.30 -3.06
C THR A 20 13.36 1.79 -3.19
N ASN A 21 12.72 1.04 -2.29
CA ASN A 21 12.90 -0.41 -2.20
C ASN A 21 11.96 -1.17 -3.13
N LEU A 22 10.77 -0.62 -3.42
CA LEU A 22 9.84 -1.23 -4.34
C LEU A 22 10.11 -0.83 -5.80
N LEU A 23 10.00 -1.79 -6.72
CA LEU A 23 9.93 -1.54 -8.15
C LEU A 23 8.53 -1.02 -8.56
N ILE A 24 8.25 0.22 -8.16
CA ILE A 24 6.97 0.92 -8.38
C ILE A 24 7.12 2.16 -9.27
N THR A 25 6.03 2.51 -9.95
CA THR A 25 5.92 3.73 -10.75
C THR A 25 4.70 4.53 -10.32
N THR A 26 4.88 5.82 -10.08
CA THR A 26 3.78 6.72 -9.72
C THR A 26 2.89 6.98 -10.94
N VAL A 27 1.59 6.76 -10.78
CA VAL A 27 0.55 7.00 -11.78
C VAL A 27 -0.69 7.63 -11.11
N GLU A 28 -1.74 7.90 -11.87
CA GLU A 28 -3.03 8.30 -11.30
C GLU A 28 -3.66 7.17 -10.48
N GLU A 29 -4.28 7.50 -9.34
CA GLU A 29 -4.90 6.53 -8.42
C GLU A 29 -5.90 5.59 -9.13
N LYS A 30 -6.70 6.11 -10.05
CA LYS A 30 -7.68 5.33 -10.83
C LYS A 30 -7.02 4.20 -11.64
N LEU A 31 -5.76 4.38 -12.06
CA LEU A 31 -5.01 3.36 -12.81
C LEU A 31 -4.39 2.33 -11.87
N VAL A 32 -4.03 2.72 -10.65
CA VAL A 32 -3.56 1.77 -9.62
C VAL A 32 -4.69 0.83 -9.24
N ARG A 33 -5.90 1.35 -9.06
CA ARG A 33 -7.10 0.57 -8.67
C ARG A 33 -7.59 -0.44 -9.71
N GLN A 34 -7.01 -0.43 -10.92
CA GLN A 34 -7.30 -1.40 -11.98
C GLN A 34 -6.38 -2.64 -11.90
N GLU A 35 -5.35 -2.61 -11.05
CA GLU A 35 -4.45 -3.75 -10.85
C GLU A 35 -5.15 -4.90 -10.13
N GLN A 36 -4.62 -6.12 -10.31
CA GLN A 36 -5.26 -7.35 -9.81
C GLN A 36 -5.30 -7.41 -8.29
N MET A 37 -4.27 -6.91 -7.62
CA MET A 37 -4.18 -6.89 -6.17
C MET A 37 -3.81 -5.50 -5.69
N LEU A 38 -4.47 -5.04 -4.63
CA LEU A 38 -4.32 -3.69 -4.09
C LEU A 38 -3.83 -3.73 -2.66
N ILE A 39 -2.79 -2.94 -2.38
CA ILE A 39 -2.24 -2.72 -1.05
C ILE A 39 -2.48 -1.26 -0.69
N ALA A 40 -3.11 -1.01 0.46
CA ALA A 40 -3.19 0.33 1.03
C ALA A 40 -2.11 0.53 2.10
N VAL A 41 -1.61 1.75 2.21
CA VAL A 41 -0.66 2.14 3.27
C VAL A 41 -1.26 3.31 4.06
N LEU A 42 -1.29 3.15 5.38
CA LEU A 42 -1.81 4.09 6.35
C LEU A 42 -0.71 5.06 6.82
N ASN A 43 -1.10 6.30 7.06
CA ASN A 43 -0.27 7.27 7.76
C ASN A 43 -0.50 7.20 9.29
N ALA A 44 0.21 8.03 10.05
CA ALA A 44 0.07 8.11 11.51
C ALA A 44 -1.34 8.49 12.00
N LYS A 45 -2.21 9.03 11.12
CA LYS A 45 -3.61 9.36 11.42
C LYS A 45 -4.57 8.23 11.04
N GLN A 46 -4.05 7.04 10.70
CA GLN A 46 -4.84 5.89 10.23
C GLN A 46 -5.61 6.19 8.93
N GLU A 47 -5.09 7.11 8.11
CA GLU A 47 -5.65 7.43 6.80
C GLU A 47 -4.83 6.73 5.70
N ILE A 48 -5.52 6.13 4.73
CA ILE A 48 -4.86 5.63 3.52
C ILE A 48 -4.29 6.82 2.75
N TYR A 49 -2.97 6.94 2.73
CA TYR A 49 -2.26 8.01 2.02
C TYR A 49 -1.64 7.52 0.72
N ARG A 50 -1.39 6.21 0.58
CA ARG A 50 -0.82 5.59 -0.60
C ARG A 50 -1.56 4.30 -0.94
N VAL A 51 -1.72 4.06 -2.24
CA VAL A 51 -2.15 2.77 -2.78
C VAL A 51 -1.06 2.23 -3.69
N ILE A 52 -0.81 0.92 -3.59
CA ILE A 52 0.11 0.18 -4.44
C ILE A 52 -0.70 -0.91 -5.14
N GLY A 53 -0.55 -1.00 -6.46
CA GLY A 53 -1.20 -1.97 -7.31
C GLY A 53 -0.18 -2.97 -7.87
N ALA A 54 -0.46 -4.24 -7.65
CA ALA A 54 0.30 -5.37 -8.15
C ALA A 54 -0.46 -6.06 -9.28
N ALA A 55 0.23 -6.30 -10.40
CA ALA A 55 -0.36 -6.92 -11.58
C ALA A 55 -0.55 -8.43 -11.43
N ASP A 56 0.15 -9.05 -10.47
CA ASP A 56 0.13 -10.48 -10.20
C ASP A 56 0.52 -10.78 -8.74
N ARG A 57 0.37 -12.04 -8.33
CA ARG A 57 0.67 -12.51 -6.97
C ARG A 57 2.15 -12.38 -6.59
N LYS A 58 3.08 -12.50 -7.55
CA LYS A 58 4.52 -12.41 -7.26
C LYS A 58 4.88 -10.98 -6.86
N GLN A 59 4.36 -10.00 -7.61
CA GLN A 59 4.51 -8.59 -7.28
C GLN A 59 3.88 -8.26 -5.93
N PHE A 60 2.69 -8.79 -5.65
CA PHE A 60 2.02 -8.60 -4.37
C PHE A 60 2.85 -9.14 -3.20
N THR A 61 3.33 -10.39 -3.30
CA THR A 61 4.16 -11.00 -2.25
C THR A 61 5.45 -10.21 -2.03
N ASN A 62 6.13 -9.78 -3.10
CA ASN A 62 7.32 -8.95 -2.95
C ASN A 62 7.00 -7.62 -2.25
N ALA A 63 5.89 -6.96 -2.59
CA ALA A 63 5.50 -5.73 -1.91
C ALA A 63 5.16 -5.93 -0.44
N VAL A 64 4.53 -7.06 -0.08
CA VAL A 64 4.25 -7.42 1.32
C VAL A 64 5.55 -7.60 2.10
N GLU A 65 6.48 -8.40 1.60
CA GLU A 65 7.77 -8.68 2.26
C GLU A 65 8.55 -7.39 2.50
N GLU A 66 8.64 -6.51 1.49
CA GLU A 66 9.36 -5.24 1.60
C GLU A 66 8.69 -4.26 2.57
N LEU A 67 7.35 -4.27 2.68
CA LEU A 67 6.65 -3.44 3.66
C LEU A 67 6.84 -3.98 5.09
N GLU A 68 6.90 -5.30 5.27
CA GLU A 68 7.22 -5.94 6.54
C GLU A 68 8.68 -5.67 6.96
N ASP A 69 9.62 -5.67 6.02
CA ASP A 69 11.03 -5.29 6.25
C ASP A 69 11.19 -3.81 6.66
N LEU A 70 10.23 -2.95 6.31
CA LEU A 70 10.12 -1.57 6.79
C LEU A 70 9.41 -1.44 8.14
N GLU A 71 9.21 -2.56 8.85
CA GLU A 71 8.52 -2.65 10.15
C GLU A 71 7.05 -2.20 10.10
N LEU A 72 6.43 -2.21 8.91
CA LEU A 72 4.99 -2.00 8.79
C LEU A 72 4.26 -3.32 9.01
N SER A 73 3.16 -3.27 9.74
CA SER A 73 2.30 -4.43 9.98
C SER A 73 1.07 -4.41 9.09
N ASN A 74 0.66 -5.58 8.63
CA ASN A 74 -0.62 -5.74 7.95
C ASN A 74 -1.76 -5.66 8.98
N GLU A 75 -2.46 -4.53 8.98
CA GLU A 75 -3.58 -4.19 9.86
C GLU A 75 -4.93 -4.69 9.31
N LEU A 76 -4.94 -5.39 8.16
CA LEU A 76 -6.18 -5.85 7.55
C LEU A 76 -6.82 -6.95 8.39
N LYS A 77 -7.91 -6.61 9.08
CA LYS A 77 -8.77 -7.59 9.76
C LYS A 77 -9.61 -8.35 8.73
N GLU A 78 -9.86 -9.64 8.98
CA GLU A 78 -10.64 -10.50 8.07
C GLU A 78 -12.03 -9.91 7.73
N ILE A 79 -12.64 -9.17 8.66
CA ILE A 79 -13.95 -8.53 8.47
C ILE A 79 -13.92 -7.30 7.53
N ASP A 80 -12.75 -6.69 7.33
CA ASP A 80 -12.58 -5.46 6.54
C ASP A 80 -12.21 -5.73 5.08
N ARG A 81 -11.69 -6.93 4.78
CA ARG A 81 -11.32 -7.37 3.42
C ARG A 81 -12.48 -7.30 2.43
N VAL A 82 -13.71 -7.53 2.91
CA VAL A 82 -14.94 -7.50 2.08
C VAL A 82 -15.44 -6.07 1.81
N LYS A 83 -15.04 -5.07 2.61
CA LYS A 83 -15.60 -3.71 2.53
C LYS A 83 -14.83 -2.74 1.62
N ASN A 84 -13.50 -2.86 1.53
CA ASN A 84 -12.68 -1.78 0.99
C ASN A 84 -11.95 -2.10 -0.33
N GLY A 85 -12.01 -3.35 -0.80
CA GLY A 85 -11.38 -3.77 -2.07
C GLY A 85 -9.85 -3.82 -2.04
N TYR A 86 -9.25 -3.88 -0.84
CA TYR A 86 -7.81 -4.07 -0.66
C TYR A 86 -7.50 -5.50 -0.21
N ASP A 87 -6.38 -6.03 -0.70
CA ASP A 87 -5.86 -7.35 -0.36
C ASP A 87 -4.96 -7.33 0.88
N ALA A 88 -4.36 -6.16 1.17
CA ALA A 88 -3.62 -5.88 2.40
C ALA A 88 -3.69 -4.38 2.76
N ILE A 89 -3.56 -4.07 4.04
CA ILE A 89 -3.49 -2.70 4.55
C ILE A 89 -2.33 -2.63 5.53
N PHE A 90 -1.32 -1.83 5.22
CA PHE A 90 -0.12 -1.69 6.05
C PHE A 90 -0.12 -0.39 6.83
N GLY A 91 0.30 -0.43 8.09
CA GLY A 91 0.51 0.75 8.92
C GLY A 91 1.63 0.53 9.91
N LEU A 92 2.05 1.58 10.59
CA LEU A 92 2.87 1.43 11.80
C LEU A 92 2.00 0.74 12.85
N SER A 93 2.48 -0.37 13.41
CA SER A 93 1.80 -1.06 14.50
C SER A 93 1.48 -0.06 15.61
N SER A 94 0.20 0.12 15.90
CA SER A 94 -0.27 0.99 16.98
C SER A 94 -0.18 0.33 18.35
#